data_AF-X1DFP4-F1
#
_entry.id   AF-X1DFP4-F1
#
_cell.length_a   1.000
_cell.length_b   1.000
_cell.length_c   1.000
_cell.angle_alpha   90.00
_cell.angle_beta   90.00
_cell.angle_gamma   90.00
#
_symmetry.space_group_name_H-M   'P 1'
#
loop_
_entity.id
_entity.type
_entity.pdbx_description
1 polymer ?
#
loop_
_entity_poly.entity_id
_entity_poly.type
_entity_poly.pdbx_seq_one_letter_code
_entity_poly.pdbx_strand_id
1 'polypeptide(L)' 'MIEYIILAVVIFLVLLLSSAIKIMAEYQRIVIFRLGRLLGIKGPGLVFVIP' A
#
# COMPACT_ATOMS: atom_id res chain seq x y z
N MET A 1 -18.60 11.94 22.73
CA MET A 1 -18.95 10.78 21.86
C MET A 1 -18.50 10.99 20.43
N ILE A 2 -18.88 12.10 19.78
CA ILE A 2 -18.48 12.43 18.39
C ILE A 2 -16.95 12.57 18.25
N GLU A 3 -16.27 13.16 19.23
CA GLU A 3 -14.80 13.33 19.22
C GLU A 3 -14.05 11.99 19.12
N TYR A 4 -14.51 10.95 19.83
CA TYR A 4 -13.91 9.61 19.76
C TYR A 4 -14.11 8.96 18.38
N ILE A 5 -15.24 9.23 17.72
CA ILE A 5 -15.54 8.72 16.38
C ILE A 5 -14.61 9.37 15.35
N ILE A 6 -14.41 10.70 15.44
CA ILE A 6 -13.50 11.43 14.55
C ILE A 6 -12.06 10.92 14.74
N LEU A 7 -11.62 10.74 15.99
CA LEU A 7 -10.29 10.21 16.29
C LEU A 7 -10.09 8.81 15.69
N ALA A 8 -11.07 7.91 15.82
CA ALA A 8 -11.01 6.57 15.27
C ALA A 8 -10.92 6.55 13.73
N VAL A 9 -11.69 7.41 13.04
CA VAL A 9 -11.66 7.53 11.58
C VAL A 9 -10.32 8.05 11.08
N VAL A 10 -9.74 9.05 11.75
CA VAL A 10 -8.43 9.61 11.39
C VAL A 10 -7.33 8.55 11.55
N ILE A 11 -7.32 7.82 12.67
CA ILE A 11 -6.35 6.74 12.91
C ILE A 11 -6.49 5.64 11.86
N PHE A 12 -7.72 5.26 11.51
CA PHE A 12 -7.98 4.25 10.49
C PHE A 12 -7.45 4.67 9.11
N LEU A 13 -7.69 5.92 8.71
CA LEU A 13 -7.17 6.48 7.45
C LEU A 13 -5.64 6.48 7.39
N VAL A 14 -4.98 6.86 8.49
CA VAL A 14 -3.50 6.87 8.57
C VAL A 14 -2.93 5.46 8.47
N LEU A 15 -3.54 4.48 9.14
CA LEU A 15 -3.12 3.07 9.04
C LEU A 15 -3.32 2.50 7.64
N LEU A 16 -4.40 2.89 6.96
CA LEU A 16 -4.69 2.43 5.60
C LEU A 16 -3.66 2.99 4.61
N LEU A 17 -3.34 4.28 4.73
CA LEU A 17 -2.32 4.95 3.92
C LEU A 17 -0.90 4.42 4.20
N SER A 18 -0.58 4.07 5.44
CA SER A 18 0.74 3.48 5.76
C SER A 18 0.88 2.06 5.19
N SER A 19 -0.21 1.29 5.11
CA SER A 19 -0.18 -0.06 4.51
C SER A 19 0.10 -0.06 3.01
N ALA A 20 -0.20 1.05 2.32
CA ALA A 20 0.01 1.22 0.89
C ALA A 20 1.48 1.50 0.53
N ILE A 21 2.29 1.96 1.50
CA ILE A 21 3.69 2.34 1.27
C ILE A 21 4.58 1.21 1.78
N LYS A 22 4.84 0.21 0.93
CA LYS A 22 5.86 -0.81 1.19
C LYS A 22 7.14 -0.44 0.46
N ILE A 23 8.19 -0.09 1.23
CA ILE A 23 9.53 0.14 0.71
C ILE A 23 10.21 -1.23 0.61
N MET A 24 10.45 -1.71 -0.62
CA MET A 24 11.16 -2.97 -0.89
C MET A 24 12.59 -2.66 -1.35
N ALA A 25 13.52 -3.58 -1.05
CA ALA A 25 14.92 -3.41 -1.38
C ALA A 25 15.17 -3.45 -2.89
N GLU A 26 16.14 -2.66 -3.35
CA GLU A 26 16.45 -2.42 -4.76
C GLU A 26 16.97 -3.66 -5.52
N TYR A 27 17.18 -4.79 -4.85
CA TYR A 27 17.59 -6.05 -5.48
C TYR A 27 16.42 -7.00 -5.72
N GLN A 28 15.23 -6.65 -5.24
CA GLN A 28 14.02 -7.45 -5.46
C GLN A 28 13.30 -6.94 -6.71
N ARG A 29 13.19 -7.81 -7.73
CA ARG A 29 12.27 -7.61 -8.85
C ARG A 29 10.86 -7.92 -8.40
N ILE A 30 9.94 -6.99 -8.62
CA ILE A 30 8.57 -7.11 -8.11
C ILE A 30 7.69 -7.68 -9.22
N VAL A 31 6.91 -8.71 -8.87
CA VAL A 31 5.86 -9.22 -9.74
C VAL A 31 4.55 -8.59 -9.31
N ILE A 32 3.97 -7.76 -10.19
CA ILE A 32 2.72 -7.07 -9.88
C ILE A 32 1.56 -7.91 -10.39
N PHE A 33 0.69 -8.32 -9.48
CA PHE A 33 -0.58 -8.95 -9.79
C PHE A 33 -1.73 -7.97 -9.55
N ARG A 34 -2.67 -7.88 -10.49
CA ARG A 34 -3.94 -7.15 -10.33
C ARG A 34 -5.07 -8.04 -10.81
N LEU A 35 -6.07 -8.29 -9.96
CA LEU A 35 -7.25 -9.12 -10.29
C LEU A 35 -6.89 -10.48 -10.90
N GLY A 36 -5.88 -11.15 -10.35
CA GLY A 36 -5.41 -12.47 -10.82
C GLY A 36 -4.61 -12.44 -12.13
N ARG A 37 -4.31 -11.27 -12.71
CA ARG A 37 -3.49 -11.15 -13.92
C ARG A 37 -2.11 -10.59 -13.60
N LEU A 38 -1.09 -11.22 -14.19
CA LEU A 38 0.30 -10.74 -14.13
C LEU A 38 0.45 -9.52 -15.03
N LEU A 39 0.70 -8.35 -14.45
CA LEU A 39 0.93 -7.11 -15.18
C LEU A 39 2.37 -7.00 -15.71
N GLY A 40 3.29 -7.76 -15.12
CA GLY A 40 4.70 -7.81 -15.51
C GLY A 40 5.65 -7.74 -14.33
N ILE A 41 6.93 -7.86 -14.66
CA ILE A 41 8.03 -7.75 -13.71
C ILE A 41 8.53 -6.31 -13.76
N LYS A 42 8.27 -5.54 -12.70
CA LYS A 42 8.82 -4.19 -12.59
C LYS A 42 10.16 -4.22 -11.88
N GLY A 43 11.03 -3.31 -12.32
CA GLY A 43 12.28 -3.03 -11.64
C GLY A 43 12.05 -2.47 -10.24
N PRO A 44 13.12 -2.43 -9.42
CA PRO A 44 13.05 -1.94 -8.05
C PRO A 44 12.82 -0.42 -8.01
N GLY A 45 12.16 0.07 -6.94
CA GLY A 45 11.81 1.48 -6.76
C GLY A 45 10.52 1.68 -5.96
N LEU A 46 9.98 2.91 -5.95
CA LEU A 46 8.69 3.22 -5.34
C LEU A 46 7.54 2.63 -6.19
N VAL A 47 6.97 1.51 -5.75
CA VAL A 47 5.78 0.92 -6.38
C VAL A 47 4.58 1.14 -5.47
N PHE A 48 3.67 2.00 -5.93
CA PHE A 48 2.34 2.11 -5.32
C PHE A 48 1.52 0.89 -5.68
N VAL A 49 1.48 -0.07 -4.75
CA VAL A 49 0.53 -1.19 -4.80
C VAL A 49 -0.76 -0.70 -4.18
N ILE A 50 -1.69 -0.29 -5.04
CA ILE A 50 -3.07 -0.05 -4.63
C ILE A 50 -3.72 -1.44 -4.53
N PRO A 51 -4.26 -1.84 -3.36
CA PRO A 51 -5.03 -3.07 -3.23
C PRO A 51 -6.23 -3.10 -4.19
#